data_AF-A0AAV7IIK7-F1
#
_entry.id   AF-A0AAV7IIK7-F1
#
_cell.length_a   1.000
_cell.length_b   1.000
_cell.length_c   1.000
_cell.angle_alpha   90.00
_cell.angle_beta   90.00
_cell.angle_gamma   90.00
#
_symmetry.space_group_name_H-M   'P 1'
#
loop_
_entity.id
_entity.type
_entity.pdbx_description
1 polymer ?
#
loop_
_entity_poly.entity_id
_entity_poly.type
_entity_poly.pdbx_seq_one_letter_code
_entity_poly.pdbx_strand_id
1 'polypeptide(L)'
;MQRHTTNDILIRNILLKMSNGELEKSDENLIELIKRGINEEANFVKNTKSNPRASSQAGALKAQSLVAEVTAAYTRAIFKSKSPEEAHGVLKRFQNTILMIVEFTKQGKFSLQ
;
A
#
# COMPACT_ATOMS: atom_id res chain seq x y z
N MET A 1 2.33 10.93 -16.59
CA MET A 1 3.50 10.15 -16.17
C MET A 1 3.45 10.06 -14.64
N GLN A 2 3.16 8.90 -14.05
CA GLN A 2 3.19 8.75 -12.59
C GLN A 2 4.66 8.82 -12.14
N ARG A 3 4.95 9.66 -11.14
CA ARG A 3 6.27 9.70 -10.51
C ARG A 3 6.45 8.41 -9.71
N HIS A 4 7.64 7.81 -9.79
CA HIS A 4 8.03 6.72 -8.91
C HIS A 4 8.91 7.29 -7.81
N THR A 5 8.41 7.27 -6.57
CA THR A 5 9.20 7.69 -5.41
C THR A 5 10.06 6.53 -4.89
N THR A 6 11.03 6.82 -4.02
CA THR A 6 11.79 5.77 -3.32
C THR A 6 10.87 4.80 -2.60
N ASN A 7 9.78 5.29 -2.00
CA ASN A 7 8.78 4.44 -1.36
C ASN A 7 8.08 3.52 -2.38
N ASP A 8 7.76 3.99 -3.59
CA ASP A 8 7.15 3.13 -4.61
C ASP A 8 8.06 1.96 -5.01
N ILE A 9 9.36 2.20 -5.11
CA ILE A 9 10.35 1.16 -5.42
C ILE A 9 10.42 0.16 -4.27
N LEU A 10 10.50 0.64 -3.03
CA LEU A 10 10.55 -0.22 -1.84
C LEU A 10 9.27 -1.07 -1.70
N ILE A 11 8.10 -0.46 -1.88
CA ILE A 11 6.81 -1.17 -1.85
C ILE A 11 6.80 -2.26 -2.92
N ARG A 12 7.11 -1.92 -4.18
CA ARG A 12 7.12 -2.90 -5.28
C ARG A 12 8.07 -4.05 -5.03
N ASN A 13 9.25 -3.78 -4.48
CA ASN A 13 10.21 -4.83 -4.14
C ASN A 13 9.66 -5.79 -3.08
N ILE A 14 8.99 -5.27 -2.05
CA ILE A 14 8.32 -6.09 -1.03
C ILE A 14 7.19 -6.91 -1.67
N LEU A 15 6.31 -6.27 -2.45
CA LEU A 15 5.18 -6.94 -3.10
C LEU A 15 5.60 -8.01 -4.10
N LEU A 16 6.73 -7.82 -4.78
CA LEU A 16 7.32 -8.82 -5.68
C LEU A 16 7.80 -10.05 -4.89
N LYS A 17 8.52 -9.84 -3.78
CA LYS A 17 8.92 -10.94 -2.87
C LYS A 17 7.71 -11.69 -2.34
N MET A 18 6.69 -10.97 -1.86
CA MET A 18 5.45 -11.58 -1.38
C MET A 18 4.75 -12.41 -2.47
N SER A 19 4.69 -11.89 -3.70
CA SER A 19 4.15 -12.61 -4.86
C SER A 19 4.91 -13.90 -5.19
N ASN A 20 6.15 -14.03 -4.71
CA ASN A 20 6.99 -15.21 -4.84
C ASN A 20 6.92 -16.16 -3.65
N GLY A 21 6.08 -15.86 -2.65
CA GLY A 21 5.97 -16.65 -1.43
C GLY A 21 6.98 -16.26 -0.35
N GLU A 22 7.82 -15.24 -0.61
CA GLU A 22 8.76 -14.70 0.37
C GLU A 22 8.04 -13.65 1.23
N LEU A 23 7.33 -14.12 2.25
CA LEU A 23 6.64 -13.27 3.21
C LEU A 23 7.57 -12.94 4.38
N GLU A 24 7.75 -11.64 4.65
CA GLU A 24 8.41 -11.15 5.88
C GLU A 24 7.65 -11.60 7.13
N LYS A 25 8.20 -11.43 8.34
CA LYS A 25 7.47 -11.78 9.58
C LYS A 25 6.28 -10.86 9.88
N SER A 26 6.32 -9.60 9.43
CA SER A 26 5.30 -8.58 9.68
C SER A 26 5.17 -7.64 8.48
N ASP A 27 3.99 -7.03 8.31
CA ASP A 27 3.71 -6.02 7.28
C ASP A 27 3.80 -4.58 7.78
N GLU A 28 4.19 -4.36 9.03
CA GLU A 28 4.27 -3.01 9.62
C GLU A 28 5.10 -2.05 8.76
N ASN A 29 6.27 -2.51 8.30
CA ASN A 29 7.12 -1.73 7.40
C ASN A 29 6.46 -1.47 6.03
N LEU A 30 5.78 -2.47 5.45
CA LEU A 30 5.04 -2.30 4.19
C LEU A 30 3.94 -1.24 4.35
N ILE A 31 3.20 -1.30 5.44
CA ILE A 31 2.11 -0.36 5.75
C ILE A 31 2.67 1.05 5.94
N GLU A 32 3.77 1.19 6.67
CA GLU A 32 4.42 2.48 6.85
C GLU A 32 4.87 3.09 5.52
N LEU A 33 5.52 2.29 4.66
CA LEU A 33 5.93 2.72 3.32
C LEU A 33 4.73 3.14 2.46
N ILE A 34 3.62 2.40 2.53
CA ILE A 34 2.37 2.75 1.82
C ILE A 34 1.83 4.10 2.32
N LYS A 35 1.75 4.30 3.64
CA LYS A 35 1.31 5.57 4.24
C LYS A 35 2.19 6.74 3.78
N ARG A 36 3.52 6.55 3.80
CA ARG A 36 4.49 7.54 3.33
C ARG A 36 4.30 7.84 1.84
N GLY A 37 4.18 6.83 0.98
CA GLY A 37 3.95 7.00 -0.46
C GLY A 37 2.66 7.75 -0.78
N ILE A 38 1.57 7.50 -0.03
CA ILE A 38 0.31 8.25 -0.15
C ILE A 38 0.50 9.72 0.24
N ASN A 39 1.14 9.98 1.38
CA ASN A 39 1.39 11.34 1.86
C ASN A 39 2.33 12.12 0.94
N GLU A 40 3.36 11.47 0.41
CA GLU A 40 4.28 12.08 -0.57
C GLU A 40 3.55 12.55 -1.82
N GLU A 41 2.67 11.72 -2.38
CA GLU A 41 1.89 12.09 -3.57
C GLU A 41 0.93 13.25 -3.27
N ALA A 42 0.23 13.18 -2.14
CA ALA A 42 -0.67 14.25 -1.72
C ALA A 42 0.08 15.58 -1.49
N ASN A 43 1.23 15.53 -0.80
CA ASN A 43 2.06 16.71 -0.52
C ASN A 43 2.67 17.29 -1.78
N PHE A 44 3.10 16.43 -2.72
CA PHE A 44 3.61 16.88 -4.01
C PHE A 44 2.55 17.70 -4.78
N VAL A 45 1.30 17.20 -4.85
CA VAL A 45 0.22 17.92 -5.51
C VAL A 45 -0.18 19.19 -4.75
N LYS A 46 -0.18 19.16 -3.41
CA LYS A 46 -0.39 20.35 -2.57
C LYS A 46 0.62 21.44 -2.90
N ASN A 47 1.91 21.10 -2.97
CA ASN A 47 3.00 22.05 -3.18
C ASN A 47 3.09 22.56 -4.63
N THR A 48 2.66 21.76 -5.60
CA THR A 48 2.71 22.15 -7.03
C THR A 48 1.48 22.88 -7.53
N LYS A 49 0.30 22.57 -6.99
CA LYS A 49 -0.99 23.12 -7.47
C LYS A 49 -1.68 24.04 -6.47
N SER A 50 -1.19 24.13 -5.23
CA SER A 50 -1.78 24.91 -4.13
C SER A 50 -3.29 24.67 -3.94
N ASN A 51 -3.77 23.47 -4.30
CA ASN A 51 -5.19 23.11 -4.28
C ASN A 51 -5.40 21.92 -3.33
N PRO A 52 -6.02 22.14 -2.15
CA PRO A 52 -6.26 21.08 -1.17
C PRO A 52 -7.11 19.92 -1.72
N ARG A 53 -8.10 20.20 -2.57
CA ARG A 53 -8.95 19.16 -3.17
C ARG A 53 -8.16 18.28 -4.13
N ALA A 54 -7.26 18.88 -4.92
CA ALA A 54 -6.38 18.14 -5.82
C ALA A 54 -5.39 17.26 -5.04
N SER A 55 -4.87 17.75 -3.91
CA SER A 55 -4.00 17.00 -3.00
C SER A 55 -4.70 15.76 -2.42
N SER A 56 -5.90 15.94 -1.87
CA SER A 56 -6.69 14.83 -1.32
C SER A 56 -7.05 13.79 -2.39
N GLN A 57 -7.43 14.24 -3.58
CA GLN A 57 -7.72 13.34 -4.71
C GLN A 57 -6.49 12.55 -5.14
N ALA A 58 -5.31 13.17 -5.19
CA ALA A 58 -4.07 12.49 -5.55
C ALA A 58 -3.68 11.42 -4.51
N GLY A 59 -3.79 11.72 -3.22
CA GLY A 59 -3.58 10.75 -2.14
C GLY A 59 -4.55 9.56 -2.23
N ALA A 60 -5.84 9.82 -2.47
CA ALA A 60 -6.84 8.77 -2.64
C ALA A 60 -6.57 7.86 -3.85
N LEU A 61 -6.20 8.44 -5.00
CA LEU A 61 -5.84 7.67 -6.20
C LEU A 61 -4.57 6.82 -5.96
N LYS A 62 -3.59 7.38 -5.26
CA LYS A 62 -2.38 6.64 -4.87
C LYS A 62 -2.71 5.47 -3.98
N ALA A 63 -3.56 5.69 -2.97
CA ALA A 63 -4.02 4.64 -2.07
C ALA A 63 -4.76 3.52 -2.82
N GLN A 64 -5.66 3.88 -3.75
CA GLN A 64 -6.36 2.91 -4.58
C GLN A 64 -5.39 2.03 -5.40
N SER A 65 -4.39 2.65 -6.02
CA SER A 65 -3.34 1.92 -6.76
C SER A 65 -2.58 0.95 -5.87
N LEU A 66 -2.12 1.42 -4.71
CA LEU A 66 -1.34 0.60 -3.78
C LEU A 66 -2.17 -0.55 -3.19
N VAL A 67 -3.44 -0.32 -2.86
CA VAL A 67 -4.36 -1.38 -2.41
C VAL A 67 -4.53 -2.47 -3.49
N ALA A 68 -4.64 -2.08 -4.76
CA ALA A 68 -4.74 -3.03 -5.87
C ALA A 68 -3.44 -3.87 -6.00
N GLU A 69 -2.26 -3.23 -5.91
CA GLU A 69 -0.97 -3.93 -5.96
C GLU A 69 -0.80 -4.90 -4.78
N VAL A 70 -1.14 -4.47 -3.56
CA VAL A 70 -1.14 -5.31 -2.36
C VAL A 70 -2.06 -6.51 -2.53
N THR A 71 -3.29 -6.28 -3.00
CA THR A 71 -4.28 -7.35 -3.24
C THR A 71 -3.77 -8.38 -4.23
N ALA A 72 -3.16 -7.94 -5.33
CA ALA A 72 -2.56 -8.83 -6.32
C ALA A 72 -1.42 -9.68 -5.72
N ALA A 73 -0.54 -9.07 -4.91
CA ALA A 73 0.57 -9.78 -4.28
C ALA A 73 0.10 -10.86 -3.30
N TYR A 74 -0.85 -10.53 -2.41
CA TYR A 74 -1.41 -11.52 -1.48
C TYR A 74 -2.19 -12.61 -2.20
N THR A 75 -2.96 -12.27 -3.24
CA THR A 75 -3.70 -13.28 -4.03
C THR A 75 -2.72 -14.31 -4.59
N ARG A 76 -1.59 -13.87 -5.15
CA ARG A 76 -0.53 -14.76 -5.62
C ARG A 76 0.10 -15.58 -4.51
N ALA A 77 0.37 -14.98 -3.35
CA ALA A 77 0.93 -15.68 -2.19
C ALA A 77 -0.03 -16.78 -1.67
N ILE A 78 -1.33 -16.50 -1.63
CA ILE A 78 -2.36 -17.46 -1.25
C ILE A 78 -2.38 -18.65 -2.23
N PHE A 79 -2.37 -18.39 -3.54
CA PHE A 79 -2.35 -19.46 -4.55
C PHE A 79 -1.05 -20.28 -4.56
N LYS A 80 0.05 -19.73 -4.04
CA LYS A 80 1.33 -20.44 -3.90
C LYS A 80 1.50 -21.16 -2.56
N SER A 81 0.57 -20.98 -1.62
CA SER A 81 0.62 -21.64 -0.32
C SER A 81 0.56 -23.16 -0.50
N LYS A 82 1.34 -23.89 0.29
CA LYS A 82 1.52 -25.35 0.17
C LYS A 82 0.45 -26.14 0.91
N SER A 83 -0.29 -25.49 1.80
CA SER A 83 -1.40 -26.09 2.54
C SER A 83 -2.55 -25.10 2.75
N PRO A 84 -3.76 -25.60 3.05
CA PRO A 84 -4.89 -24.75 3.43
C PRO A 84 -4.61 -23.88 4.67
N GLU A 85 -3.86 -24.39 5.64
CA GLU A 85 -3.50 -23.67 6.86
C GLU A 85 -2.58 -22.48 6.56
N GLU A 86 -1.58 -22.70 5.69
CA GLU A 86 -0.71 -21.63 5.19
C GLU A 86 -1.55 -20.57 4.44
N ALA A 87 -2.38 -20.99 3.50
CA ALA A 87 -3.25 -20.10 2.73
C ALA A 87 -4.17 -19.27 3.62
N HIS A 88 -4.73 -19.88 4.67
CA HIS A 88 -5.57 -19.20 5.65
C HIS A 88 -4.78 -18.17 6.46
N GLY A 89 -3.55 -18.50 6.88
CA GLY A 89 -2.65 -17.56 7.55
C GLY A 89 -2.33 -16.33 6.69
N VAL A 90 -2.03 -16.56 5.41
CA VAL A 90 -1.78 -15.48 4.44
C VAL A 90 -3.03 -14.62 4.21
N LEU A 91 -4.22 -15.24 4.11
CA LEU A 91 -5.48 -14.52 3.96
C LEU A 91 -5.79 -13.62 5.17
N LYS A 92 -5.61 -14.13 6.39
CA LYS A 92 -5.80 -13.33 7.62
C LYS A 92 -4.86 -12.12 7.66
N ARG A 93 -3.61 -12.34 7.25
CA ARG A 93 -2.61 -11.28 7.16
C ARG A 93 -2.98 -10.23 6.10
N PHE A 94 -3.45 -10.65 4.93
CA PHE A 94 -3.99 -9.76 3.90
C PHE A 94 -5.11 -8.87 4.45
N GLN A 95 -6.10 -9.47 5.12
CA GLN A 95 -7.24 -8.74 5.69
C GLN A 95 -6.77 -7.66 6.68
N ASN A 96 -5.84 -7.99 7.57
CA ASN A 96 -5.28 -7.04 8.53
C ASN A 96 -4.51 -5.89 7.84
N THR A 97 -3.69 -6.20 6.84
CA THR A 97 -2.91 -5.20 6.09
C THR A 97 -3.82 -4.24 5.33
N ILE A 98 -4.84 -4.75 4.64
CA ILE A 98 -5.83 -3.91 3.96
C ILE A 98 -6.61 -3.06 4.95
N LEU A 99 -7.05 -3.62 6.07
CA LEU A 99 -7.76 -2.88 7.10
C LEU A 99 -6.92 -1.69 7.59
N MET A 100 -5.64 -1.90 7.88
CA MET A 100 -4.75 -0.82 8.34
C MET A 100 -4.53 0.27 7.29
N ILE A 101 -4.47 -0.09 5.99
CA ILE A 101 -4.36 0.88 4.90
C ILE A 101 -5.67 1.67 4.77
N VAL A 102 -6.82 0.99 4.82
CA VAL A 102 -8.15 1.61 4.69
C VAL A 102 -8.46 2.52 5.88
N GLU A 103 -8.13 2.12 7.11
CA GLU A 103 -8.32 2.97 8.29
C GLU A 103 -7.50 4.25 8.21
N PHE A 104 -6.28 4.17 7.67
CA PHE A 104 -5.48 5.35 7.38
C PHE A 104 -6.12 6.24 6.32
N THR A 105 -6.60 5.67 5.21
CA THR A 105 -7.15 6.47 4.10
C THR A 105 -8.49 7.13 4.43
N LYS A 106 -9.30 6.49 5.28
CA LYS A 106 -10.55 7.07 5.81
C LYS A 106 -10.34 8.39 6.54
N GLN A 107 -9.16 8.62 7.12
CA GLN A 107 -8.85 9.89 7.79
C GLN A 107 -8.85 11.07 6.81
N GLY A 108 -8.63 10.83 5.51
CA GLY A 108 -8.68 11.83 4.43
C GLY A 108 -7.62 12.95 4.52
N LYS A 109 -6.80 12.94 5.58
CA LYS A 109 -5.76 13.93 5.88
C LYS A 109 -4.40 13.37 5.47
N PHE A 110 -4.11 13.44 4.18
CA PHE A 110 -2.84 12.96 3.61
C PHE A 110 -1.71 14.00 3.67
N SER A 111 -2.04 15.28 3.89
CA SER A 111 -1.04 16.30 4.15
C SER A 111 -0.83 16.40 5.66
N LEU A 112 0.40 16.16 6.09
CA LEU A 112 0.86 16.49 7.45
C LEU A 112 0.47 17.96 7.75
N GLN A 113 -0.04 18.18 8.97
CA GLN A 113 -0.05 19.53 9.55
C GLN A 113 1.38 20.05 9.65
#